data_AF-A0A7C8DLQ3-F1
#
_entry.id   AF-A0A7C8DLQ3-F1
#
_cell.length_a   1.000
_cell.length_b   1.000
_cell.length_c   1.000
_cell.angle_alpha   90.00
_cell.angle_beta   90.00
_cell.angle_gamma   90.00
#
_symmetry.space_group_name_H-M   'P 1'
#
loop_
_entity.id
_entity.type
_entity.pdbx_description
1 polymer ?
#
loop_
_entity_poly.entity_id
_entity_poly.type
_entity_poly.pdbx_seq_one_letter_code
_entity_poly.pdbx_strand_id
1 'polypeptide(L)'
;SLVAEIGDVVESHLKLIGMIKTEEISEHQQKIMDEKRAQFEADKKPKEAATEGSSAFPEGSQLCAKCNTKAVIKMDGCMTCLNCGDSKCG
;
A
#
# COMPACT_ATOMS: atom_id res chain seq x y z
N SER A 1 -10.41 -18.40 5.32
CA SER A 1 -11.16 -19.47 6.01
C SER A 1 -10.87 -20.73 5.24
N LEU A 2 -10.46 -21.82 5.89
CA LEU A 2 -10.02 -23.04 5.22
C LEU A 2 -11.08 -23.60 4.25
N VAL A 3 -12.35 -23.49 4.60
CA VAL A 3 -13.47 -23.90 3.74
C VAL A 3 -13.54 -23.08 2.45
N ALA A 4 -13.22 -21.78 2.52
CA ALA A 4 -13.20 -20.91 1.34
C ALA A 4 -12.03 -21.25 0.41
N GLU A 5 -10.85 -21.56 0.98
CA GLU A 5 -9.65 -21.94 0.21
C GLU A 5 -9.84 -23.29 -0.51
N ILE A 6 -10.43 -24.28 0.17
CA ILE A 6 -10.75 -25.57 -0.45
C ILE A 6 -11.79 -25.40 -1.56
N GLY A 7 -12.82 -24.56 -1.33
CA GLY A 7 -13.83 -24.24 -2.33
C GLY A 7 -13.22 -23.64 -3.60
N ASP A 8 -12.30 -22.69 -3.45
CA ASP A 8 -11.63 -22.01 -4.56
C ASP A 8 -10.77 -22.97 -5.41
N VAL A 9 -10.03 -23.86 -4.73
CA VAL A 9 -9.22 -24.89 -5.41
C VAL A 9 -10.12 -25.85 -6.19
N VAL A 10 -11.21 -26.33 -5.60
CA VAL A 10 -12.15 -27.25 -6.27
C VAL A 10 -12.81 -26.57 -7.46
N GLU A 11 -13.32 -25.34 -7.31
CA GLU A 11 -13.95 -24.59 -8.38
C GLU A 11 -12.98 -24.34 -9.54
N SER A 12 -11.74 -23.96 -9.23
CA SER A 12 -10.69 -23.76 -10.23
C SER A 12 -10.39 -25.04 -11.01
N HIS A 13 -10.27 -26.19 -10.32
CA HIS A 13 -10.06 -27.48 -10.98
C HIS A 13 -11.24 -27.86 -11.87
N LEU A 14 -12.47 -27.68 -11.39
CA LEU A 14 -13.69 -27.99 -12.13
C LEU A 14 -13.88 -27.11 -13.38
N LYS A 15 -13.45 -25.84 -13.32
CA LYS A 15 -13.38 -24.95 -14.49
C LYS A 15 -12.33 -25.42 -15.50
N LEU A 16 -11.13 -25.79 -15.03
CA LEU A 16 -10.03 -26.24 -15.89
C LEU A 16 -10.36 -27.52 -16.67
N ILE A 17 -11.04 -28.48 -16.04
CA ILE A 17 -11.47 -29.72 -16.70
C ILE A 17 -12.77 -29.56 -17.50
N GLY A 18 -13.33 -28.35 -17.56
CA GLY A 18 -14.54 -28.03 -18.32
C GLY A 18 -15.86 -28.53 -17.72
N MET A 19 -15.86 -28.95 -16.45
CA MET A 19 -17.09 -29.34 -15.73
C MET A 19 -17.94 -28.13 -15.31
N ILE A 20 -17.30 -26.99 -15.05
CA ILE A 20 -17.97 -25.71 -14.78
C ILE A 20 -17.69 -24.77 -15.95
N LYS A 21 -18.74 -24.25 -16.58
CA LYS A 21 -18.62 -23.18 -17.58
C LYS A 21 -18.23 -21.90 -16.86
N THR A 22 -17.14 -21.28 -17.28
CA THR A 22 -16.83 -19.90 -16.90
C THR A 22 -17.83 -18.99 -17.60
N GLU A 23 -18.59 -18.22 -16.82
CA GLU A 23 -19.41 -17.15 -17.38
C GLU A 23 -18.47 -16.12 -18.02
N GLU A 24 -18.60 -15.95 -19.33
CA GLU A 24 -17.89 -14.90 -20.04
C GLU A 24 -18.48 -13.56 -19.63
N ILE A 25 -17.61 -12.59 -19.32
CA ILE A 25 -18.04 -11.23 -19.01
C ILE A 25 -18.71 -10.67 -20.26
N SER A 26 -20.00 -10.33 -20.16
CA SER A 26 -20.73 -9.73 -21.28
C SER A 26 -20.10 -8.40 -21.70
N GLU A 27 -20.19 -8.03 -22.98
CA GLU A 27 -19.62 -6.78 -23.50
C GLU A 27 -20.08 -5.54 -22.71
N HIS A 28 -21.32 -5.56 -22.21
CA HIS A 28 -21.89 -4.52 -21.37
C HIS A 28 -21.19 -4.44 -20.00
N GLN A 29 -20.90 -5.57 -19.37
CA GLN A 29 -20.20 -5.61 -18.09
C GLN A 29 -18.73 -5.19 -18.23
N GLN A 30 -18.07 -5.56 -19.33
CA GLN A 30 -16.70 -5.12 -19.61
C GLN A 30 -16.63 -3.59 -19.73
N LYS A 31 -17.56 -2.98 -20.47
CA LYS A 31 -17.65 -1.50 -20.57
C LYS A 31 -17.79 -0.81 -19.22
N ILE A 32 -18.66 -1.34 -18.35
CA ILE A 32 -18.83 -0.79 -16.99
C ILE A 32 -17.54 -0.91 -16.16
N MET A 33 -16.81 -2.03 -16.28
CA MET A 33 -15.54 -2.23 -15.58
C MET A 33 -14.47 -1.25 -16.07
N ASP A 34 -14.39 -1.02 -17.39
CA ASP A 34 -13.44 -0.09 -18.00
C ASP A 34 -13.76 1.36 -17.60
N GLU A 35 -15.03 1.76 -17.61
CA GLU A 35 -15.47 3.08 -17.13
C GLU A 35 -15.11 3.30 -15.66
N LYS A 36 -15.36 2.30 -14.80
CA LYS A 36 -14.99 2.37 -13.37
C LYS A 36 -13.48 2.41 -13.16
N ARG A 37 -12.70 1.66 -13.95
CA ARG A 37 -11.23 1.71 -13.92
C ARG A 37 -10.74 3.10 -14.29
N ALA A 38 -11.28 3.69 -15.35
CA ALA A 38 -10.92 5.04 -15.78
C ALA A 38 -11.27 6.09 -14.71
N GLN A 39 -12.43 5.99 -14.06
CA GLN A 39 -12.80 6.84 -12.92
C GLN A 39 -11.81 6.68 -11.76
N PHE A 40 -11.50 5.44 -11.38
CA PHE A 40 -10.54 5.18 -10.31
C PHE A 40 -9.13 5.69 -10.62
N GLU A 41 -8.67 5.58 -11.87
CA GLU A 41 -7.38 6.13 -12.31
C GLU A 41 -7.38 7.67 -12.38
N ALA A 42 -8.51 8.28 -12.75
CA ALA A 42 -8.68 9.74 -12.70
C ALA A 42 -8.66 10.25 -11.25
N ASP A 43 -9.32 9.54 -10.33
CA ASP A 43 -9.31 9.83 -8.89
C ASP A 43 -7.95 9.50 -8.24
N LYS A 44 -7.24 8.48 -8.76
CA LYS A 44 -5.85 8.13 -8.42
C LYS A 44 -4.83 8.84 -9.32
N LYS A 45 -5.09 10.07 -9.75
CA LYS A 45 -3.99 10.91 -10.23
C LYS A 45 -2.91 10.93 -9.14
N PRO A 46 -1.70 10.43 -9.42
CA PRO A 46 -0.71 10.15 -8.38
C PRO A 46 -0.29 11.48 -7.76
N LYS A 47 -0.44 11.60 -6.43
CA LYS A 47 0.62 12.24 -5.65
C LYS A 47 1.87 11.40 -5.91
N GLU A 48 2.63 11.84 -6.91
CA GLU A 48 4.05 11.59 -7.16
C GLU A 48 4.64 10.68 -6.06
N ALA A 49 4.94 9.39 -6.32
CA ALA A 49 6.10 8.98 -7.10
C ALA A 49 7.27 9.98 -7.03
N ALA A 50 7.52 10.53 -5.85
CA ALA A 50 8.77 11.16 -5.50
C ALA A 50 9.30 10.44 -4.26
N THR A 51 10.44 9.78 -4.46
CA THR A 51 11.44 9.35 -3.47
C THR A 51 11.23 8.00 -2.78
N GLU A 52 11.84 7.00 -3.40
CA GLU A 52 12.83 6.20 -2.67
C GLU A 52 13.77 7.17 -1.93
N GLY A 53 13.53 7.41 -0.63
CA GLY A 53 14.48 8.08 0.26
C GLY A 53 14.17 9.48 0.80
N SER A 54 12.98 10.08 0.61
CA SER A 54 12.62 11.31 1.34
C SER A 54 11.73 11.01 2.54
N SER A 55 12.41 10.91 3.68
CA SER A 55 11.93 11.20 5.03
C SER A 55 10.45 10.92 5.33
N ALA A 56 10.16 9.73 5.87
CA ALA A 56 8.96 9.46 6.68
C ALA A 56 8.87 10.32 7.97
N PHE A 57 9.65 11.39 8.04
CA PHE A 57 9.86 12.25 9.18
C PHE A 57 9.64 13.70 8.70
N PRO A 58 9.03 14.56 9.54
CA PRO A 58 8.59 15.89 9.12
C PRO A 58 9.73 16.75 8.58
N GLU A 59 9.41 17.62 7.61
CA GLU A 59 10.33 18.60 7.03
C GLU A 59 10.83 19.55 8.12
N GLY A 60 12.10 19.39 8.52
CA GLY A 60 12.68 20.04 9.70
C GLY A 60 13.43 19.08 10.63
N SER A 61 13.31 17.76 10.39
CA SER A 61 14.04 16.74 11.15
C SER A 61 15.55 16.84 10.94
N GLN A 62 16.33 16.70 12.01
CA GLN A 62 17.80 16.68 11.99
C GLN A 62 18.35 15.25 11.91
N LEU A 63 19.61 15.11 11.50
CA LEU A 63 20.31 13.82 11.42
C LEU A 63 20.56 13.26 12.83
N CYS A 64 20.12 12.03 13.09
CA CYS A 64 20.40 11.34 14.35
C CYS A 64 21.84 10.84 14.37
N ALA A 65 22.61 11.21 15.40
CA ALA A 65 23.99 10.76 15.57
C ALA A 65 24.12 9.24 15.87
N LYS A 66 23.04 8.56 16.25
CA LYS A 66 23.05 7.14 16.63
C LYS A 66 22.76 6.21 15.45
N CYS A 67 21.71 6.51 14.68
CA CYS A 67 21.30 5.67 13.55
C CYS A 67 21.52 6.33 12.17
N ASN A 68 22.11 7.52 12.13
CA ASN A 68 22.38 8.30 10.91
C ASN A 68 21.15 8.51 10.01
N THR A 69 19.96 8.55 10.61
CA THR A 69 18.69 8.82 9.90
C THR A 69 18.20 10.22 10.23
N LYS A 70 17.71 10.96 9.22
CA LYS A 70 17.18 12.32 9.38
C LYS A 70 15.77 12.29 9.99
N ALA A 71 15.73 12.04 11.30
CA ALA A 71 14.51 11.70 12.04
C ALA A 71 14.44 12.32 13.45
N VAL A 72 15.33 13.26 13.79
CA VAL A 72 15.33 13.91 15.11
C VAL A 72 14.44 15.13 15.08
N ILE A 73 13.48 15.20 16.00
CA ILE A 73 12.57 16.34 16.18
C ILE A 73 12.65 16.85 17.63
N LYS A 74 12.26 18.11 17.84
CA LYS A 74 12.07 18.67 19.19
C LYS A 74 10.62 18.45 19.60
N MET A 75 10.38 17.53 20.52
CA MET A 75 9.05 17.26 21.07
C MET A 75 9.11 17.49 22.58
N ASP A 76 8.23 18.33 23.11
CA ASP A 76 8.11 18.61 24.55
C ASP A 76 9.40 19.11 25.24
N GLY A 77 10.27 19.78 24.48
CA GLY A 77 11.52 20.35 24.98
C GLY A 77 12.74 19.43 24.87
N CYS A 78 12.56 18.15 24.54
CA CYS A 78 13.65 17.20 24.32
C CYS A 78 13.91 16.94 22.83
N MET A 79 15.14 16.58 22.48
CA MET A 79 15.50 16.17 21.11
C MET A 79 15.35 14.66 20.97
N THR A 80 14.34 14.21 20.24
CA THR A 80 13.97 12.79 20.15
C THR A 80 14.03 12.28 18.71
N CYS A 81 14.69 11.14 18.50
CA CYS A 81 14.75 10.44 17.22
C CYS A 81 13.56 9.49 17.06
N LEU A 82 12.72 9.75 16.06
CA LEU A 82 11.56 8.89 15.77
C LEU A 82 11.92 7.55 15.12
N ASN A 83 13.16 7.38 14.64
CA ASN A 83 13.60 6.12 14.03
C ASN A 83 14.17 5.11 15.03
N CYS A 84 14.88 5.57 16.08
CA CYS A 84 15.56 4.68 17.04
C CYS A 84 15.26 4.98 18.52
N GLY A 85 14.39 5.96 18.79
CA GLY A 85 13.96 6.33 20.15
C GLY A 85 15.00 7.10 20.98
N ASP A 86 16.15 7.46 20.39
CA ASP A 86 17.19 8.21 21.09
C ASP A 86 16.66 9.60 21.51
N SER A 87 16.64 9.87 22.81
CA SER A 87 16.07 11.09 23.39
C SER A 87 17.12 11.78 24.24
N LYS A 88 17.46 13.03 23.91
CA LYS A 88 18.33 13.89 24.74
C LYS A 88 17.48 14.99 25.35
N CYS A 89 17.06 14.76 26.59
CA CYS A 89 16.56 15.78 27.49
C CYS A 89 17.76 16.31 28.28
N GLY A 90 17.95 17.63 28.30
CA GLY A 90 18.95 18.28 29.14
C GLY A 90 18.54 18.30 30.60
#